data_AF-A0A7S3T0N3-F1
#
_entry.id   AF-A0A7S3T0N3-F1
#
_cell.length_a   1.000
_cell.length_b   1.000
_cell.length_c   1.000
_cell.angle_alpha   90.00
_cell.angle_beta   90.00
_cell.angle_gamma   90.00
#
_symmetry.space_group_name_H-M   'P 1'
#
loop_
_entity.id
_entity.type
_entity.pdbx_description
1 polymer ?
#
loop_
_entity_poly.entity_id
_entity_poly.type
_entity_poly.pdbx_seq_one_letter_code
_entity_poly.pdbx_strand_id
1 'polypeptide(L)'
;AMITWAALGMGFLSKAQCADVAPCRAALAWKGRPFKLSFCIHSASVEALDGGRISQGQRPFIQITVGDRVKKTEMGDWSREEGRWRFHETITLEVSPEDEVSIAIVCNQQYDLVVAALSLAAKIVGEVCVPVASVLPQLKMEDRDIDGMVYATPSIGFDLIKDGAKVGKATVAFETKQPPPPSRTVMGGGGPDPWCNMRDQ
;
A
#
# COMPACT_ATOMS: atom_id res chain seq x y z
N ALA A 1 13.40 -57.56 -24.83
CA ALA A 1 12.22 -57.77 -23.96
C ALA A 1 11.98 -56.49 -23.18
N MET A 2 10.76 -55.98 -23.23
CA MET A 2 10.35 -54.67 -22.70
C MET A 2 10.28 -54.67 -21.17
N ILE A 3 10.76 -53.60 -20.52
CA ILE A 3 10.43 -53.31 -19.12
C ILE A 3 9.79 -51.91 -19.06
N THR A 4 8.47 -51.99 -19.02
CA THR A 4 7.43 -51.15 -18.44
C THR A 4 7.84 -49.85 -17.72
N TRP A 5 7.37 -48.73 -18.26
CA TRP A 5 7.20 -47.44 -17.58
C TRP A 5 5.86 -47.43 -16.84
N ALA A 6 5.85 -47.11 -15.54
CA ALA A 6 4.68 -46.56 -14.85
C ALA A 6 5.05 -46.07 -13.44
N ALA A 7 4.90 -44.76 -13.19
CA ALA A 7 4.39 -44.23 -11.93
C ALA A 7 4.00 -42.76 -12.13
N LEU A 8 2.73 -42.56 -12.48
CA LEU A 8 2.00 -41.31 -12.32
C LEU A 8 1.79 -41.09 -10.81
N GLY A 9 2.52 -40.14 -10.22
CA GLY A 9 2.29 -39.67 -8.87
C GLY A 9 1.68 -38.27 -8.89
N MET A 10 0.36 -38.20 -8.73
CA MET A 10 -0.41 -36.96 -8.51
C MET A 10 0.12 -36.21 -7.28
N GLY A 11 0.83 -35.10 -7.50
CA GLY A 11 1.12 -34.11 -6.47
C GLY A 11 -0.03 -33.12 -6.37
N PHE A 12 -0.76 -33.17 -5.26
CA PHE A 12 -1.92 -32.35 -4.96
C PHE A 12 -1.57 -30.85 -4.94
N LEU A 13 -2.32 -30.07 -5.72
CA LEU A 13 -2.45 -28.62 -5.61
C LEU A 13 -3.05 -28.26 -4.24
N SER A 14 -2.19 -28.01 -3.26
CA SER A 14 -2.60 -27.41 -2.00
C SER A 14 -2.74 -25.89 -2.19
N LYS A 15 -3.81 -25.47 -2.88
CA LYS A 15 -4.30 -24.08 -2.80
C LYS A 15 -4.92 -23.90 -1.42
N ALA A 16 -4.07 -23.59 -0.44
CA ALA A 16 -4.49 -23.27 0.91
C ALA A 16 -5.52 -22.12 0.87
N GLN A 17 -6.69 -22.43 1.40
CA GLN A 17 -7.82 -21.56 1.60
C GLN A 17 -7.48 -20.53 2.69
N CYS A 18 -6.89 -19.39 2.33
CA CYS A 18 -6.80 -18.23 3.23
C CYS A 18 -8.00 -17.27 3.06
N ALA A 19 -9.18 -17.78 2.71
CA ALA A 19 -10.40 -16.96 2.55
C ALA A 19 -11.45 -17.17 3.67
N ASP A 20 -11.29 -18.19 4.52
CA ASP A 20 -12.42 -18.71 5.33
C ASP A 20 -12.33 -18.41 6.85
N VAL A 21 -11.39 -17.57 7.29
CA VAL A 21 -11.20 -17.24 8.74
C VAL A 21 -11.28 -15.74 9.04
N ALA A 22 -11.86 -14.94 8.15
CA ALA A 22 -12.24 -13.56 8.45
C ALA A 22 -13.78 -13.45 8.51
N PRO A 23 -14.41 -13.54 9.70
CA PRO A 23 -15.87 -13.57 9.82
C PRO A 23 -16.56 -12.22 9.56
N CYS A 24 -15.87 -11.25 8.97
CA CYS A 24 -16.39 -9.90 8.73
C CYS A 24 -15.91 -9.36 7.38
N ARG A 25 -16.30 -9.97 6.26
CA ARG A 25 -16.39 -9.19 5.02
C ARG A 25 -17.60 -8.27 5.19
N ALA A 26 -17.37 -7.13 5.84
CA ALA A 26 -18.28 -6.00 5.74
C ALA A 26 -18.31 -5.64 4.24
N ALA A 27 -19.30 -6.19 3.53
CA ALA A 27 -19.63 -5.79 2.19
C ALA A 27 -20.20 -4.37 2.30
N LEU A 28 -19.29 -3.41 2.46
CA LEU A 28 -19.59 -2.02 2.26
C LEU A 28 -20.07 -1.95 0.81
N ALA A 29 -21.38 -1.79 0.62
CA ALA A 29 -22.03 -1.70 -0.67
C ALA A 29 -21.69 -0.35 -1.31
N TRP A 30 -20.39 -0.12 -1.52
CA TRP A 30 -19.81 1.10 -2.03
C TRP A 30 -19.62 0.96 -3.53
N LYS A 31 -20.72 0.88 -4.30
CA LYS A 31 -20.69 1.09 -5.76
C LYS A 31 -20.37 2.57 -6.03
N GLY A 32 -19.15 2.97 -5.71
CA GLY A 32 -18.64 4.32 -5.85
C GLY A 32 -18.08 4.54 -7.24
N ARG A 33 -18.13 5.79 -7.71
CA ARG A 33 -17.31 6.19 -8.85
C ARG A 33 -15.84 6.20 -8.42
N PRO A 34 -14.90 5.89 -9.31
CA PRO A 34 -13.48 6.08 -9.03
C PRO A 34 -13.21 7.53 -8.62
N PHE A 35 -12.29 7.72 -7.68
CA PHE A 35 -11.91 9.03 -7.14
C PHE A 35 -10.40 9.12 -6.99
N LYS A 36 -9.88 10.34 -6.90
CA LYS A 36 -8.43 10.56 -6.70
C LYS A 36 -8.07 10.38 -5.24
N LEU A 37 -7.14 9.48 -4.96
CA LEU A 37 -6.51 9.27 -3.67
C LEU A 37 -5.02 9.56 -3.79
N SER A 38 -4.54 10.42 -2.90
CA SER A 38 -3.15 10.78 -2.74
C SER A 38 -2.53 9.94 -1.62
N PHE A 39 -1.35 9.38 -1.88
CA PHE A 39 -0.53 8.60 -0.96
C PHE A 39 0.65 9.49 -0.55
N CYS A 40 0.60 10.05 0.64
CA CYS A 40 1.65 10.88 1.22
C CYS A 40 2.69 9.98 1.89
N ILE A 41 3.78 9.71 1.17
CA ILE A 41 4.80 8.74 1.56
C ILE A 41 5.87 9.47 2.37
N HIS A 42 5.86 9.27 3.69
CA HIS A 42 6.78 9.98 4.57
C HIS A 42 8.14 9.28 4.66
N SER A 43 8.14 8.02 5.09
CA SER A 43 9.37 7.28 5.37
C SER A 43 9.18 5.77 5.31
N ALA A 44 10.28 5.02 5.19
CA ALA A 44 10.29 3.57 5.33
C ALA A 44 11.55 3.09 6.07
N SER A 45 11.39 2.12 6.96
CA SER A 45 12.48 1.35 7.54
C SER A 45 12.47 -0.07 6.96
N VAL A 46 13.66 -0.62 6.77
CA VAL A 46 13.85 -2.02 6.39
C VAL A 46 14.79 -2.65 7.41
N GLU A 47 14.30 -3.70 8.05
CA GLU A 47 15.06 -4.59 8.89
C GLU A 47 15.74 -5.63 7.99
N ALA A 48 17.03 -5.83 8.21
CA ALA A 48 17.81 -6.76 7.41
C ALA A 48 17.34 -8.20 7.66
N LEU A 49 16.68 -8.82 6.68
CA LEU A 49 16.30 -10.24 6.74
C LEU A 49 17.51 -11.16 6.96
N ASP A 50 18.67 -10.81 6.40
CA ASP A 50 19.91 -11.60 6.46
C ASP A 50 21.02 -10.94 7.30
N GLY A 51 20.67 -9.98 8.17
CA GLY A 51 21.65 -9.17 8.92
C GLY A 51 22.41 -8.12 8.09
N GLY A 52 22.30 -8.16 6.75
CA GLY A 52 22.77 -7.10 5.85
C GLY A 52 21.76 -5.95 5.74
N ARG A 53 22.05 -4.81 6.38
CA ARG A 53 21.33 -3.55 6.08
C ARG A 53 21.40 -3.27 4.59
N ILE A 54 20.34 -2.70 4.01
CA ILE A 54 20.40 -2.14 2.65
C ILE A 54 21.66 -1.28 2.59
N SER A 55 22.61 -1.67 1.74
CA SER A 55 23.87 -0.96 1.64
C SER A 55 23.56 0.48 1.23
N GLN A 56 24.27 1.46 1.81
CA GLN A 56 23.99 2.88 1.55
C GLN A 56 24.04 3.24 0.04
N GLY A 57 24.69 2.41 -0.79
CA GLY A 57 24.71 2.55 -2.24
C GLY A 57 23.43 2.12 -2.97
N GLN A 58 22.52 1.36 -2.34
CA GLN A 58 21.26 0.92 -2.95
C GLN A 58 20.09 1.72 -2.39
N ARG A 59 19.87 2.92 -2.94
CA ARG A 59 18.75 3.78 -2.53
C ARG A 59 17.42 3.17 -2.97
N PRO A 60 16.49 2.89 -2.04
CA PRO A 60 15.18 2.38 -2.38
C PRO A 60 14.28 3.48 -2.97
N PHE A 61 13.23 3.07 -3.69
CA PHE A 61 12.05 3.88 -3.99
C PHE A 61 10.79 3.11 -3.56
N ILE A 62 9.69 3.82 -3.37
CA ILE A 62 8.38 3.22 -3.09
C ILE A 62 7.60 3.09 -4.40
N GLN A 63 7.01 1.92 -4.61
CA GLN A 63 6.11 1.63 -5.71
C GLN A 63 4.68 1.46 -5.17
N ILE A 64 3.75 2.24 -5.71
CA ILE A 64 2.31 2.13 -5.43
C ILE A 64 1.65 1.47 -6.63
N THR A 65 0.93 0.37 -6.39
CA THR A 65 0.23 -0.39 -7.42
C THR A 65 -1.26 -0.49 -7.09
N VAL A 66 -2.12 -0.16 -8.05
CA VAL A 66 -3.58 -0.29 -7.94
C VAL A 66 -4.12 -0.89 -9.23
N GLY A 67 -4.49 -2.18 -9.19
CA GLY A 67 -4.82 -2.94 -10.39
C GLY A 67 -3.62 -3.04 -11.33
N ASP A 68 -3.75 -2.49 -12.55
CA ASP A 68 -2.71 -2.42 -13.58
C ASP A 68 -1.87 -1.13 -13.53
N ARG A 69 -2.26 -0.17 -12.67
CA ARG A 69 -1.61 1.14 -12.58
C ARG A 69 -0.47 1.08 -11.57
N VAL A 70 0.70 1.55 -11.99
CA VAL A 70 1.90 1.60 -11.17
C VAL A 70 2.47 3.01 -11.19
N LYS A 71 2.74 3.56 -10.00
CA LYS A 71 3.53 4.80 -9.82
C LYS A 71 4.65 4.57 -8.84
N LYS A 72 5.72 5.34 -8.99
CA LYS A 72 6.95 5.21 -8.20
C LYS A 72 7.36 6.57 -7.68
N THR A 73 7.91 6.60 -6.48
CA THR A 73 8.57 7.79 -5.94
C THR A 73 9.95 7.98 -6.58
N GLU A 74 10.54 9.13 -6.32
CA GLU A 74 11.99 9.28 -6.39
C GLU A 74 12.70 8.37 -5.37
N MET A 75 14.03 8.29 -5.50
CA MET A 75 14.86 7.51 -4.59
C MET A 75 14.92 8.18 -3.22
N GLY A 76 14.70 7.39 -2.17
CA GLY A 76 14.70 7.90 -0.80
C GLY A 76 16.07 8.37 -0.35
N ASP A 77 16.07 9.26 0.65
CA ASP A 77 17.25 9.76 1.33
C ASP A 77 17.38 9.10 2.71
N TRP A 78 18.56 8.60 3.05
CA TRP A 78 18.79 7.95 4.34
C TRP A 78 18.94 9.00 5.46
N SER A 79 18.04 8.97 6.44
CA SER A 79 18.18 9.75 7.67
C SER A 79 18.93 8.94 8.73
N ARG A 80 20.15 9.37 9.06
CA ARG A 80 20.95 8.73 10.13
C ARG A 80 20.33 8.93 11.51
N GLU A 81 19.75 10.11 11.75
CA GLU A 81 19.13 10.47 13.02
C GLU A 81 17.91 9.59 13.33
N GLU A 82 17.09 9.32 12.32
CA GLU A 82 15.88 8.53 12.50
C GLU A 82 16.04 7.05 12.17
N GLY A 83 17.16 6.65 11.56
CA GLY A 83 17.40 5.28 11.14
C GLY A 83 16.41 4.78 10.07
N ARG A 84 15.96 5.65 9.17
CA ARG A 84 14.98 5.32 8.12
C ARG A 84 15.20 6.12 6.83
N TRP A 85 14.65 5.61 5.73
CA TRP A 85 14.59 6.30 4.45
C TRP A 85 13.45 7.32 4.47
N ARG A 86 13.71 8.53 4.00
CA ARG A 86 12.72 9.61 3.83
C ARG A 86 12.43 9.80 2.35
N PHE A 87 11.16 10.07 2.04
CA PHE A 87 10.70 10.32 0.67
C PHE A 87 10.00 11.67 0.58
N HIS A 88 9.08 11.96 1.52
CA HIS A 88 8.31 13.20 1.55
C HIS A 88 7.61 13.50 0.21
N GLU A 89 7.11 12.47 -0.46
CA GLU A 89 6.50 12.56 -1.78
C GLU A 89 5.03 12.15 -1.73
N THR A 90 4.21 12.81 -2.53
CA THR A 90 2.79 12.49 -2.68
C THR A 90 2.51 11.92 -4.06
N ILE A 91 2.07 10.66 -4.10
CA ILE A 91 1.62 10.01 -5.35
C ILE A 91 0.09 10.07 -5.41
N THR A 92 -0.49 10.57 -6.49
CA THR A 92 -1.95 10.52 -6.68
C THR A 92 -2.33 9.48 -7.72
N LEU A 93 -3.24 8.57 -7.36
CA LEU A 93 -3.86 7.62 -8.28
C LEU A 93 -5.39 7.75 -8.21
N GLU A 94 -6.05 7.37 -9.28
CA GLU A 94 -7.49 7.15 -9.24
C GLU A 94 -7.74 5.75 -8.67
N VAL A 95 -8.69 5.62 -7.74
CA VAL A 95 -8.99 4.36 -7.05
C VAL A 95 -10.49 4.22 -6.89
N SER A 96 -10.96 2.98 -6.76
CA SER A 96 -12.32 2.62 -6.36
C SER A 96 -12.32 2.09 -4.92
N PRO A 97 -13.44 2.18 -4.19
CA PRO A 97 -13.50 1.64 -2.83
C PRO A 97 -13.22 0.13 -2.75
N GLU A 98 -13.51 -0.61 -3.82
CA GLU A 98 -13.25 -2.06 -3.95
C GLU A 98 -11.80 -2.40 -4.30
N ASP A 99 -10.97 -1.40 -4.63
CA ASP A 99 -9.58 -1.64 -5.01
C ASP A 99 -8.72 -2.05 -3.80
N GLU A 100 -7.69 -2.84 -4.10
CA GLU A 100 -6.58 -3.12 -3.19
C GLU A 100 -5.32 -2.40 -3.68
N VAL A 101 -4.63 -1.71 -2.77
CA VAL A 101 -3.39 -1.00 -3.06
C VAL A 101 -2.22 -1.83 -2.54
N SER A 102 -1.24 -2.11 -3.41
CA SER A 102 0.06 -2.62 -2.97
C SER A 102 1.06 -1.48 -2.83
N ILE A 103 1.70 -1.40 -1.67
CA ILE A 103 2.78 -0.46 -1.34
C ILE A 103 4.04 -1.30 -1.16
N ALA A 104 4.97 -1.19 -2.11
CA ALA A 104 6.21 -1.98 -2.11
C ALA A 104 7.44 -1.07 -2.00
N ILE A 105 8.41 -1.48 -1.20
CA ILE A 105 9.75 -0.91 -1.22
C ILE A 105 10.63 -1.69 -2.20
N VAL A 106 11.26 -0.98 -3.13
CA VAL A 106 11.99 -1.57 -4.24
C VAL A 106 13.39 -0.98 -4.28
N CYS A 107 14.39 -1.85 -4.47
CA CYS A 107 15.78 -1.44 -4.67
C CYS A 107 16.25 -1.78 -6.09
N ASN A 108 16.93 -0.83 -6.73
CA ASN A 108 17.64 -1.11 -7.97
C ASN A 108 18.91 -1.90 -7.66
N GLN A 109 19.13 -2.98 -8.41
CA GLN A 109 20.37 -3.73 -8.35
C GLN A 109 21.29 -3.20 -9.44
N GLN A 110 22.26 -2.39 -9.04
CA GLN A 110 23.37 -1.98 -9.89
C GLN A 110 24.64 -2.64 -9.37
N TYR A 111 25.31 -3.36 -10.26
CA TYR A 111 26.63 -3.89 -10.02
C TYR A 111 27.62 -3.14 -10.90
N ASP A 112 28.61 -2.53 -10.27
CA ASP A 112 29.78 -2.00 -10.96
C ASP A 112 30.81 -3.13 -11.06
N LEU A 113 30.97 -3.69 -12.25
CA LEU A 113 31.97 -4.72 -12.52
C LEU A 113 33.31 -4.14 -12.99
N VAL A 114 33.60 -2.86 -12.68
CA VAL A 114 34.83 -2.11 -13.03
C VAL A 114 34.97 -1.85 -14.54
N VAL A 115 34.43 -2.73 -15.39
CA VAL A 115 34.51 -2.67 -16.86
C VAL A 115 33.11 -2.50 -17.49
N ALA A 116 32.05 -2.79 -16.74
CA ALA A 116 30.66 -2.57 -17.17
C ALA A 116 29.74 -2.40 -15.96
N ALA A 117 28.79 -1.46 -16.07
CA ALA A 117 27.67 -1.37 -15.14
C ALA A 117 26.55 -2.30 -15.61
N LEU A 118 26.21 -3.31 -14.82
CA LEU A 118 25.05 -4.16 -15.08
C LEU A 118 23.88 -3.66 -14.24
N SER A 119 22.83 -3.19 -14.92
CA SER A 119 21.53 -2.95 -14.29
C SER A 119 20.75 -4.26 -14.32
N LEU A 120 20.59 -4.88 -13.15
CA LEU A 120 19.70 -6.03 -12.98
C LEU A 120 18.27 -5.54 -12.73
N ALA A 121 17.33 -6.49 -12.82
CA ALA A 121 15.93 -6.23 -12.49
C ALA A 121 15.82 -5.72 -11.05
N ALA A 122 14.98 -4.70 -10.86
CA ALA A 122 14.69 -4.16 -9.54
C ALA A 122 14.11 -5.24 -8.63
N LYS A 123 14.52 -5.26 -7.36
CA LYS A 123 14.11 -6.28 -6.37
C LYS A 123 13.14 -5.66 -5.38
N ILE A 124 11.99 -6.31 -5.19
CA ILE A 124 11.08 -5.99 -4.09
C ILE A 124 11.72 -6.45 -2.79
N VAL A 125 11.88 -5.51 -1.86
CA VAL A 125 12.46 -5.74 -0.54
C VAL A 125 11.39 -6.09 0.48
N GLY A 126 10.19 -5.53 0.34
CA GLY A 126 9.01 -5.86 1.12
C GLY A 126 7.79 -5.12 0.58
N GLU A 127 6.61 -5.63 0.87
CA GLU A 127 5.36 -5.03 0.42
C GLU A 127 4.23 -5.21 1.43
N VAL A 128 3.19 -4.41 1.26
CA VAL A 128 1.94 -4.51 2.02
C VAL A 128 0.77 -4.23 1.09
N CYS A 129 -0.29 -5.03 1.22
CA CYS A 129 -1.56 -4.80 0.55
C CYS A 129 -2.56 -4.15 1.51
N VAL A 130 -3.15 -3.04 1.08
CA VAL A 130 -4.09 -2.23 1.86
C VAL A 130 -5.38 -2.08 1.06
N PRO A 131 -6.50 -2.66 1.51
CA PRO A 131 -7.80 -2.40 0.90
C PRO A 131 -8.15 -0.92 1.03
N VAL A 132 -8.50 -0.25 -0.07
CA VAL A 132 -8.93 1.16 -0.04
C VAL A 132 -10.09 1.33 0.94
N ALA A 133 -10.99 0.35 0.99
CA ALA A 133 -12.12 0.40 1.89
C ALA A 133 -11.78 0.51 3.39
N SER A 134 -10.60 0.04 3.80
CA SER A 134 -10.14 0.15 5.19
C SER A 134 -9.59 1.54 5.54
N VAL A 135 -9.20 2.32 4.52
CA VAL A 135 -8.64 3.67 4.67
C VAL A 135 -9.75 4.72 4.72
N LEU A 136 -10.80 4.57 3.90
CA LEU A 136 -11.85 5.59 3.77
C LEU A 136 -12.51 6.02 5.08
N PRO A 137 -12.85 5.12 6.03
CA PRO A 137 -13.43 5.52 7.31
C PRO A 137 -12.48 6.32 8.21
N GLN A 138 -11.18 6.32 7.92
CA GLN A 138 -10.16 7.02 8.70
C GLN A 138 -9.91 8.44 8.21
N LEU A 139 -10.46 8.81 7.05
CA LEU A 139 -10.33 10.14 6.49
C LEU A 139 -11.11 11.15 7.33
N LYS A 140 -10.41 12.19 7.80
CA LYS A 140 -10.99 13.30 8.55
C LYS A 140 -10.92 14.55 7.70
N MET A 141 -11.99 15.35 7.79
CA MET A 141 -12.06 16.64 7.14
C MET A 141 -11.07 17.61 7.81
N GLU A 142 -10.20 18.20 7.01
CA GLU A 142 -9.23 19.22 7.41
C GLU A 142 -9.42 20.43 6.49
N ASP A 143 -9.45 21.62 7.08
CA ASP A 143 -9.43 22.87 6.32
C ASP A 143 -7.98 23.38 6.28
N ARG A 144 -7.39 23.46 5.09
CA ARG A 144 -6.02 23.90 4.88
C ARG A 144 -6.03 25.23 4.13
N ASP A 145 -5.36 26.25 4.64
CA ASP A 145 -5.37 27.61 4.10
C ASP A 145 -5.14 27.70 2.57
N ILE A 146 -4.27 26.84 2.02
CA ILE A 146 -3.89 26.85 0.60
C ILE A 146 -4.72 25.85 -0.23
N ASP A 147 -5.01 24.68 0.33
CA ASP A 147 -5.65 23.58 -0.40
C ASP A 147 -7.18 23.57 -0.30
N GLY A 148 -7.72 24.38 0.62
CA GLY A 148 -9.10 24.37 1.07
C GLY A 148 -9.42 23.10 1.86
N MET A 149 -10.66 22.66 1.73
CA MET A 149 -11.17 21.44 2.36
C MET A 149 -10.52 20.19 1.76
N VAL A 150 -9.81 19.43 2.59
CA VAL A 150 -9.24 18.12 2.23
C VAL A 150 -9.69 17.07 3.25
N TYR A 151 -9.64 15.81 2.84
CA TYR A 151 -9.90 14.68 3.72
C TYR A 151 -8.61 13.89 3.86
N ALA A 152 -8.08 13.78 5.07
CA ALA A 152 -6.77 13.18 5.33
C ALA A 152 -6.81 12.17 6.47
N THR A 153 -5.99 11.13 6.38
CA THR A 153 -5.70 10.25 7.52
C THR A 153 -4.51 10.80 8.30
N PRO A 154 -4.39 10.51 9.62
CA PRO A 154 -3.09 10.60 10.27
C PRO A 154 -2.08 9.70 9.56
N SER A 155 -0.77 9.92 9.77
CA SER A 155 0.26 9.01 9.24
C SER A 155 0.09 7.62 9.83
N ILE A 156 -0.07 6.62 8.97
CA ILE A 156 -0.28 5.21 9.33
C ILE A 156 1.01 4.45 9.07
N GLY A 157 1.39 3.59 10.02
CA GLY A 157 2.53 2.71 9.88
C GLY A 157 2.11 1.32 9.42
N PHE A 158 2.55 0.90 8.24
CA PHE A 158 2.30 -0.42 7.67
C PHE A 158 3.51 -1.31 7.79
N ASP A 159 3.34 -2.51 8.34
CA ASP A 159 4.40 -3.51 8.38
C ASP A 159 4.59 -4.09 6.97
N LEU A 160 5.83 -4.04 6.50
CA LEU A 160 6.21 -4.58 5.19
C LEU A 160 6.53 -6.06 5.36
N ILE A 161 5.97 -6.89 4.49
CA ILE A 161 6.12 -8.34 4.51
C ILE A 161 6.90 -8.79 3.28
N LYS A 162 7.74 -9.80 3.46
CA LYS A 162 8.37 -10.55 2.37
C LYS A 162 8.54 -11.99 2.79
N ASP A 163 8.17 -12.91 1.91
CA ASP A 163 8.28 -14.36 2.17
C ASP A 163 7.62 -14.78 3.50
N GLY A 164 6.53 -14.10 3.88
CA GLY A 164 5.79 -14.32 5.13
C GLY A 164 6.40 -13.72 6.39
N ALA A 165 7.58 -13.08 6.31
CA ALA A 165 8.24 -12.42 7.44
C ALA A 165 8.10 -10.90 7.35
N LYS A 166 8.01 -10.24 8.52
CA LYS A 166 8.11 -8.79 8.62
C LYS A 166 9.54 -8.36 8.32
N VAL A 167 9.69 -7.42 7.39
CA VAL A 167 10.99 -6.92 6.93
C VAL A 167 11.18 -5.44 7.14
N GLY A 168 10.19 -4.74 7.68
CA GLY A 168 10.26 -3.30 7.81
C GLY A 168 8.91 -2.66 8.05
N LYS A 169 8.88 -1.35 7.90
CA LYS A 169 7.69 -0.53 8.09
C LYS A 169 7.68 0.66 7.15
N ALA A 170 6.58 0.90 6.45
CA ALA A 170 6.33 2.11 5.69
C ALA A 170 5.38 3.04 6.45
N THR A 171 5.64 4.35 6.45
CA THR A 171 4.77 5.37 7.07
C THR A 171 4.13 6.20 5.98
N VAL A 172 2.81 6.08 5.82
CA VAL A 172 2.03 6.67 4.73
C VAL A 172 0.77 7.31 5.29
N ALA A 173 0.42 8.49 4.82
CA ALA A 173 -0.91 9.09 5.01
C ALA A 173 -1.68 9.10 3.69
N PHE A 174 -3.00 9.15 3.77
CA PHE A 174 -3.86 9.16 2.59
C PHE A 174 -4.70 10.43 2.57
N GLU A 175 -4.84 11.03 1.39
CA GLU A 175 -5.56 12.29 1.23
C GLU A 175 -6.46 12.29 -0.01
N THR A 176 -7.60 12.98 0.07
CA THR A 176 -8.45 13.25 -1.09
C THR A 176 -9.15 14.60 -0.95
N LYS A 177 -9.43 15.25 -2.08
CA LYS A 177 -10.27 16.47 -2.14
C LYS A 177 -11.75 16.16 -2.32
N GLN A 178 -12.10 14.90 -2.55
CA GLN A 178 -13.48 14.46 -2.70
C GLN A 178 -14.01 13.98 -1.36
N PRO A 179 -15.23 14.38 -0.94
CA PRO A 179 -15.81 13.87 0.29
C PRO A 179 -15.89 12.34 0.21
N PRO A 180 -15.41 11.61 1.24
CA PRO A 180 -15.64 10.18 1.29
C PRO A 180 -17.15 9.94 1.25
N PRO A 181 -17.61 8.90 0.54
CA PRO A 181 -19.03 8.56 0.51
C PRO A 181 -19.54 8.43 1.95
N PRO A 182 -20.74 8.93 2.27
CA PRO A 182 -21.29 8.79 3.61
C PRO A 182 -21.27 7.30 3.96
N SER A 183 -20.56 6.94 5.03
CA SER A 183 -20.70 5.61 5.59
C SER A 183 -22.15 5.51 6.01
N ARG A 184 -22.95 4.73 5.26
CA ARG A 184 -24.24 4.29 5.76
C ARG A 184 -23.92 3.44 6.98
N THR A 185 -23.88 4.09 8.13
CA THR A 185 -23.90 3.41 9.40
C THR A 185 -25.13 2.53 9.32
N VAL A 186 -24.93 1.22 9.32
CA VAL A 186 -26.02 0.25 9.43
C VAL A 186 -26.55 0.36 10.86
N MET A 187 -27.19 1.48 11.17
CA MET A 187 -28.04 1.63 12.33
C MET A 187 -29.47 1.71 11.79
N GLY A 188 -30.21 0.63 12.01
CA GLY A 188 -31.66 0.73 12.02
C GLY A 188 -32.04 1.80 13.05
N GLY A 189 -32.55 2.93 12.58
CA GLY A 189 -32.93 4.06 13.42
C GLY A 189 -32.80 5.36 12.64
N GLY A 190 -33.87 5.74 11.94
CA GLY A 190 -33.93 6.96 11.12
C GLY A 190 -33.79 8.23 11.95
N GLY A 191 -32.56 8.68 12.14
CA GLY A 191 -32.23 10.06 12.51
C GLY A 191 -31.72 10.83 11.29
N PRO A 192 -32.05 12.11 11.12
CA PRO A 192 -31.54 12.92 10.02
C PRO A 192 -30.01 13.03 10.11
N ASP A 193 -29.33 12.75 9.00
CA ASP A 193 -27.87 12.84 8.90
C ASP A 193 -27.40 14.27 9.26
N PRO A 194 -26.49 14.44 10.24
CA PRO A 194 -26.04 15.76 10.70
C PRO A 194 -25.27 16.56 9.64
N TRP A 195 -24.91 15.94 8.52
CA TRP A 195 -24.14 16.56 7.43
C TRP A 195 -24.99 17.40 6.47
N CYS A 196 -26.32 17.22 6.46
CA CYS A 196 -27.20 17.96 5.54
C CYS A 196 -27.56 19.38 6.00
N ASN A 197 -27.18 19.81 7.21
CA ASN A 197 -27.64 21.09 7.78
C ASN A 197 -26.65 22.26 7.69
N MET A 198 -25.53 22.14 6.97
CA MET A 198 -24.51 23.21 6.91
C MET A 198 -24.51 24.04 5.61
N ARG A 199 -25.54 23.95 4.76
CA ARG A 199 -25.58 24.73 3.51
C ARG A 199 -26.49 25.96 3.49
N ASP A 200 -27.22 26.23 4.57
CA ASP A 200 -28.06 27.42 4.66
C ASP A 200 -27.71 28.22 5.93
N GLN A 201 -26.67 29.04 5.86
CA GLN A 201 -26.47 30.23 6.69
C GLN A 201 -25.44 31.17 6.06
#